data_AF-A0A327KSL0-F1
#
_entry.id   AF-A0A327KSL0-F1
#
_cell.length_a   1.000
_cell.length_b   1.000
_cell.length_c   1.000
_cell.angle_alpha   90.00
_cell.angle_beta   90.00
_cell.angle_gamma   90.00
#
_symmetry.space_group_name_H-M   'P 1'
#
loop_
_entity.id
_entity.type
_entity.pdbx_description
1 polymer ?
#
loop_
_entity_poly.entity_id
_entity_poly.type
_entity_poly.pdbx_seq_one_letter_code
_entity_poly.pdbx_strand_id
1 'polypeptide(L)'
;ASVSPAATLACPLVSQLDRWVLEGVQPAAQRWFRQPVVEIKQISAYSCRGMNGNPRARISEHAFGNALDIAGFVLADGHVITVKRGWRGTPEEQGFLHDVQTVACEMFTTVLAPGSNVFHYDHIHVDLMRRDSGRRICQPAAIPGDVVAARARGNGGYAAQRPDFGPTGSIGPKKRTVTRAGSSRFDEDRELTSAVPGED
;
A
#
# COMPACT_ATOMS: atom_id res chain seq x y z
N ALA A 1 2.24 17.44 -6.69
CA ALA A 1 2.91 16.84 -5.52
C ALA A 1 4.40 16.76 -5.82
N SER A 2 5.28 17.05 -4.86
CA SER A 2 6.71 16.74 -4.98
C SER A 2 6.97 15.25 -4.74
N VAL A 3 8.11 14.74 -5.19
CA VAL A 3 8.60 13.38 -4.86
C VAL A 3 9.82 13.53 -3.97
N SER A 4 9.85 12.80 -2.85
CA SER A 4 10.83 12.97 -1.78
C SER A 4 11.27 11.64 -1.17
N PRO A 5 12.58 11.40 -1.00
CA PRO A 5 13.68 12.25 -1.44
C PRO A 5 13.72 12.37 -2.98
N ALA A 6 14.50 13.32 -3.50
CA ALA A 6 14.60 13.54 -4.95
C ALA A 6 14.95 12.24 -5.68
N ALA A 7 14.18 11.92 -6.73
CA ALA A 7 14.28 10.66 -7.46
C ALA A 7 14.94 10.87 -8.82
N THR A 8 15.97 10.07 -9.14
CA THR A 8 16.53 10.00 -10.49
C THR A 8 15.69 9.02 -11.32
N LEU A 9 14.95 9.53 -12.30
CA LEU A 9 14.02 8.76 -13.12
C LEU A 9 14.27 8.97 -14.61
N ALA A 10 13.96 7.96 -15.42
CA ALA A 10 13.95 8.07 -16.88
C ALA A 10 12.75 8.93 -17.34
N CYS A 11 12.94 9.68 -18.42
CA CYS A 11 11.91 10.59 -18.94
C CYS A 11 10.53 9.95 -19.16
N PRO A 12 10.41 8.72 -19.72
CA PRO A 12 9.11 8.07 -19.89
C PRO A 12 8.39 7.83 -18.56
N LEU A 13 9.13 7.44 -17.52
CA LEU A 13 8.55 7.19 -16.20
C LEU A 13 8.06 8.50 -15.57
N VAL A 14 8.81 9.60 -15.71
CA VAL A 14 8.39 10.92 -15.20
C VAL A 14 7.05 11.34 -15.82
N SER A 15 6.90 11.20 -17.14
CA SER A 15 5.65 11.54 -17.82
C SER A 15 4.49 10.65 -17.37
N GLN A 16 4.71 9.34 -17.20
CA GLN A 16 3.67 8.44 -16.73
C GLN A 16 3.28 8.72 -15.27
N LEU A 17 4.26 9.03 -14.43
CA LEU A 17 4.07 9.36 -13.02
C LEU A 17 3.25 10.64 -12.86
N ASP A 18 3.57 11.70 -13.61
CA ASP A 18 2.81 12.95 -13.58
C ASP A 18 1.33 12.73 -13.94
N ARG A 19 1.09 11.96 -15.01
CA ARG A 19 -0.26 11.58 -15.42
C ARG A 19 -1.00 10.78 -14.34
N TRP A 20 -0.34 9.80 -13.73
CA TRP A 20 -0.93 9.01 -12.64
C TRP A 20 -1.24 9.86 -11.40
N VAL A 21 -0.41 10.85 -11.09
CA VAL A 21 -0.70 11.79 -10.01
C VAL A 21 -1.97 12.59 -10.31
N LEU A 22 -2.11 13.12 -11.51
CA LEU A 22 -3.24 13.94 -11.91
C LEU A 22 -4.55 13.14 -12.03
N GLU A 23 -4.49 11.93 -12.59
CA GLU A 23 -5.68 11.13 -12.92
C GLU A 23 -6.05 10.10 -11.84
N GLY A 24 -5.10 9.67 -11.00
CA GLY A 24 -5.32 8.65 -9.97
C GLY A 24 -5.15 9.19 -8.55
N VAL A 25 -3.98 9.73 -8.23
CA VAL A 25 -3.62 10.09 -6.85
C VAL A 25 -4.44 11.28 -6.33
N GLN A 26 -4.51 12.38 -7.07
CA GLN A 26 -5.23 13.58 -6.62
C GLN A 26 -6.74 13.35 -6.52
N PRO A 27 -7.43 12.70 -7.49
CA PRO A 27 -8.85 12.39 -7.36
C PRO A 27 -9.14 11.46 -6.18
N ALA A 28 -8.30 10.44 -5.94
CA ALA A 28 -8.45 9.56 -4.79
C ALA A 28 -8.28 10.33 -3.46
N ALA A 29 -7.26 11.19 -3.35
CA ALA A 29 -7.05 12.00 -2.16
C ALA A 29 -8.24 12.94 -1.88
N GLN A 30 -8.76 13.56 -2.93
CA GLN A 30 -9.95 14.41 -2.82
C GLN A 30 -11.21 13.61 -2.44
N ARG A 31 -11.35 12.38 -2.90
CA ARG A 31 -12.48 11.49 -2.56
C ARG A 31 -12.46 11.09 -1.09
N TRP A 32 -11.31 10.62 -0.60
CA TRP A 32 -11.19 9.99 0.72
C TRP A 32 -10.91 10.98 1.85
N PHE A 33 -10.16 12.05 1.56
CA PHE A 33 -9.67 12.96 2.60
C PHE A 33 -10.09 14.42 2.38
N ARG A 34 -10.67 14.75 1.21
CA ARG A 34 -11.00 16.14 0.82
C ARG A 34 -9.77 17.07 0.84
N GLN A 35 -8.59 16.50 0.68
CA GLN A 35 -7.31 17.20 0.69
C GLN A 35 -6.48 16.74 -0.52
N PRO A 36 -5.72 17.64 -1.15
CA PRO A 36 -4.77 17.25 -2.18
C PRO A 36 -3.52 16.62 -1.57
N VAL A 37 -2.87 15.72 -2.31
CA VAL A 37 -1.53 15.24 -1.98
C VAL A 37 -0.50 16.29 -2.39
N VAL A 38 0.34 16.69 -1.44
CA VAL A 38 1.42 17.67 -1.67
C VAL A 38 2.79 17.02 -1.84
N GLU A 39 2.99 15.83 -1.28
CA GLU A 39 4.26 15.09 -1.36
C GLU A 39 4.03 13.58 -1.49
N ILE A 40 4.84 12.93 -2.32
CA ILE A 40 4.95 11.48 -2.44
C ILE A 40 6.27 11.07 -1.78
N LYS A 41 6.20 10.18 -0.80
CA LYS A 41 7.35 9.59 -0.13
C LYS A 41 7.80 8.36 -0.90
N GLN A 42 8.98 8.39 -1.49
CA GLN A 42 9.61 7.25 -2.15
C GLN A 42 10.72 6.65 -1.29
N ILE A 43 11.00 5.36 -1.47
CA ILE A 43 12.09 4.66 -0.77
C ILE A 43 13.13 4.08 -1.71
N SER A 44 12.82 3.95 -3.00
CA SER A 44 13.77 3.53 -4.03
C SER A 44 13.37 4.07 -5.41
N ALA A 45 14.36 4.54 -6.16
CA ALA A 45 14.28 5.14 -7.50
C ALA A 45 15.40 4.55 -8.37
N TYR A 46 16.33 5.32 -8.92
CA TYR A 46 17.48 4.73 -9.61
C TYR A 46 18.33 3.85 -8.67
N SER A 47 18.58 2.60 -9.08
CA SER A 47 19.50 1.71 -8.40
C SER A 47 19.91 0.55 -9.31
N CYS A 48 21.21 0.44 -9.60
CA CYS A 48 21.75 -0.55 -10.51
C CYS A 48 21.89 -1.93 -9.84
N ARG A 49 20.79 -2.72 -9.81
CA ARG A 49 20.75 -4.07 -9.23
C ARG A 49 19.85 -5.04 -10.02
N GLY A 50 20.00 -6.33 -9.74
CA GLY A 50 19.02 -7.34 -10.15
C GLY A 50 17.70 -7.21 -9.37
N MET A 51 16.61 -7.74 -9.92
CA MET A 51 15.29 -7.73 -9.28
C MET A 51 15.33 -8.33 -7.86
N ASN A 52 14.63 -7.69 -6.92
CA ASN A 52 14.60 -8.07 -5.50
C ASN A 52 16.01 -8.16 -4.88
N GLY A 53 16.95 -7.35 -5.36
CA GLY A 53 18.36 -7.37 -4.94
C GLY A 53 19.16 -8.61 -5.33
N ASN A 54 18.59 -9.55 -6.11
CA ASN A 54 19.26 -10.79 -6.46
C ASN A 54 20.22 -10.61 -7.65
N PRO A 55 21.55 -10.77 -7.48
CA PRO A 55 22.52 -10.57 -8.56
C PRO A 55 22.43 -11.60 -9.69
N ARG A 56 21.68 -12.70 -9.49
CA ARG A 56 21.42 -13.73 -10.51
C ARG A 56 20.07 -13.56 -11.19
N ALA A 57 19.23 -12.63 -10.74
CA ALA A 57 17.95 -12.34 -11.38
C ALA A 57 18.15 -11.47 -12.61
N ARG A 58 17.07 -11.28 -13.38
CA ARG A 58 17.05 -10.25 -14.42
C ARG A 58 17.31 -8.87 -13.80
N ILE A 59 17.89 -7.97 -14.58
CA ILE A 59 18.10 -6.58 -14.17
C ILE A 59 16.75 -5.92 -13.86
N SER A 60 16.71 -5.18 -12.75
CA SER A 60 15.52 -4.43 -12.31
C SER A 60 15.29 -3.20 -13.18
N GLU A 61 14.03 -2.78 -13.32
CA GLU A 61 13.70 -1.51 -13.98
C GLU A 61 14.26 -0.28 -13.23
N HIS A 62 14.54 -0.42 -11.93
CA HIS A 62 15.28 0.58 -11.16
C HIS A 62 16.67 0.87 -11.73
N ALA A 63 17.34 -0.12 -12.34
CA ALA A 63 18.65 0.08 -12.96
C ALA A 63 18.61 0.96 -14.21
N PHE A 64 17.42 1.15 -14.79
CA PHE A 64 17.17 2.02 -15.92
C PHE A 64 16.50 3.34 -15.52
N GLY A 65 16.29 3.58 -14.21
CA GLY A 65 15.47 4.69 -13.71
C GLY A 65 14.00 4.57 -14.15
N ASN A 66 13.56 3.37 -14.52
CA ASN A 66 12.26 3.10 -15.12
C ASN A 66 11.28 2.45 -14.12
N ALA A 67 11.58 2.56 -12.82
CA ALA A 67 10.73 2.17 -11.72
C ALA A 67 10.82 3.15 -10.53
N LEU A 68 9.80 3.12 -9.67
CA LEU A 68 9.71 3.91 -8.44
C LEU A 68 8.98 3.10 -7.36
N ASP A 69 9.51 3.14 -6.13
CA ASP A 69 8.92 2.50 -4.95
C ASP A 69 8.33 3.58 -4.04
N ILE A 70 7.00 3.61 -3.93
CA ILE A 70 6.25 4.61 -3.18
C ILE A 70 5.89 4.06 -1.79
N ALA A 71 6.42 4.67 -0.74
CA ALA A 71 6.14 4.29 0.65
C ALA A 71 4.99 5.08 1.29
N GLY A 72 4.56 6.21 0.71
CA GLY A 72 3.43 6.96 1.24
C GLY A 72 3.16 8.30 0.58
N PHE A 73 2.17 9.00 1.12
CA PHE A 73 1.65 10.27 0.63
C PHE A 73 1.46 11.25 1.79
N VAL A 74 1.75 12.52 1.57
CA VAL A 74 1.48 13.61 2.51
C VAL A 74 0.41 14.51 1.91
N LEU A 75 -0.65 14.76 2.68
CA LEU A 75 -1.74 15.66 2.32
C LEU A 75 -1.42 17.10 2.70
N ALA A 76 -2.15 18.06 2.11
CA ALA A 76 -1.95 19.49 2.37
C ALA A 76 -2.19 19.92 3.83
N ASP A 77 -2.99 19.16 4.58
CA ASP A 77 -3.24 19.38 6.01
C ASP A 77 -2.15 18.76 6.91
N GLY A 78 -1.13 18.14 6.33
CA GLY A 78 -0.04 17.48 7.05
C GLY A 78 -0.30 16.01 7.39
N HIS A 79 -1.46 15.44 7.03
CA HIS A 79 -1.73 14.02 7.25
C HIS A 79 -0.77 13.16 6.40
N VAL A 80 -0.12 12.18 7.04
CA VAL A 80 0.82 11.26 6.39
C VAL A 80 0.22 9.85 6.30
N ILE A 81 -0.05 9.41 5.07
CA ILE A 81 -0.57 8.08 4.75
C ILE A 81 0.59 7.22 4.27
N THR A 82 1.11 6.34 5.13
CA THR A 82 2.15 5.38 4.74
C THR A 82 1.52 4.11 4.19
N VAL A 83 2.06 3.54 3.12
CA VAL A 83 1.59 2.26 2.54
C VAL A 83 1.61 1.15 3.59
N LYS A 84 2.73 0.97 4.30
CA LYS A 84 2.89 -0.03 5.37
C LYS A 84 1.75 -0.09 6.38
N ARG A 85 1.34 1.07 6.92
CA ARG A 85 0.27 1.16 7.93
C ARG A 85 -1.11 1.26 7.31
N GLY A 86 -1.26 2.08 6.27
CA GLY A 86 -2.54 2.40 5.64
C GLY A 86 -3.15 1.22 4.90
N TRP A 87 -2.34 0.28 4.39
CA TRP A 87 -2.84 -0.88 3.63
C TRP A 87 -3.79 -1.77 4.43
N ARG A 88 -3.69 -1.75 5.76
CA ARG A 88 -4.62 -2.39 6.69
C ARG A 88 -5.07 -1.41 7.80
N GLY A 89 -4.98 -0.12 7.52
CA GLY A 89 -5.22 0.97 8.46
C GLY A 89 -6.70 1.32 8.58
N THR A 90 -6.99 2.61 8.67
CA THR A 90 -8.39 3.09 8.65
C THR A 90 -9.08 2.72 7.33
N PRO A 91 -10.42 2.60 7.30
CA PRO A 91 -11.16 2.38 6.06
C PRO A 91 -10.82 3.40 4.97
N GLU A 92 -10.59 4.66 5.34
CA GLU A 92 -10.28 5.76 4.45
C GLU A 92 -8.87 5.62 3.84
N GLU A 93 -7.86 5.29 4.65
CA GLU A 93 -6.50 5.00 4.15
C GLU A 93 -6.46 3.79 3.24
N GLN A 94 -7.16 2.71 3.61
CA GLN A 94 -7.29 1.52 2.76
C GLN A 94 -7.96 1.89 1.43
N GLY A 95 -9.10 2.58 1.49
CA GLY A 95 -9.82 3.01 0.30
C GLY A 95 -8.97 3.86 -0.63
N PHE A 96 -8.25 4.84 -0.09
CA PHE A 96 -7.33 5.67 -0.86
C PHE A 96 -6.20 4.88 -1.51
N LEU A 97 -5.47 4.05 -0.77
CA LEU A 97 -4.34 3.30 -1.30
C LEU A 97 -4.76 2.29 -2.37
N HIS A 98 -5.94 1.69 -2.24
CA HIS A 98 -6.49 0.76 -3.21
C HIS A 98 -7.05 1.45 -4.47
N ASP A 99 -7.64 2.63 -4.37
CA ASP A 99 -7.99 3.44 -5.55
C ASP A 99 -6.71 3.88 -6.30
N VAL A 100 -5.69 4.31 -5.56
CA VAL A 100 -4.37 4.66 -6.11
C VAL A 100 -3.73 3.48 -6.84
N GLN A 101 -3.76 2.28 -6.26
CA GLN A 101 -3.30 1.04 -6.90
C GLN A 101 -4.11 0.71 -8.16
N THR A 102 -5.43 0.87 -8.11
CA THR A 102 -6.33 0.54 -9.24
C THR A 102 -5.94 1.35 -10.48
N VAL A 103 -5.81 2.67 -10.33
CA VAL A 103 -5.40 3.53 -11.44
C VAL A 103 -3.94 3.27 -11.84
N ALA A 104 -3.06 2.94 -10.88
CA ALA A 104 -1.69 2.54 -11.22
C ALA A 104 -1.68 1.30 -12.14
N CYS A 105 -2.50 0.29 -11.86
CA CYS A 105 -2.57 -0.93 -12.66
C CYS A 105 -3.08 -0.68 -14.10
N GLU A 106 -3.84 0.40 -14.31
CA GLU A 106 -4.27 0.85 -15.63
C GLU A 106 -3.21 1.65 -16.39
N MET A 107 -2.21 2.20 -15.70
CA MET A 107 -1.20 3.11 -16.27
C MET A 107 0.21 2.54 -16.40
N PHE A 108 0.63 1.67 -15.48
CA PHE A 108 1.97 1.08 -15.45
C PHE A 108 1.98 -0.37 -15.96
N THR A 109 3.11 -0.85 -16.46
CA THR A 109 3.19 -2.25 -16.94
C THR A 109 3.40 -3.25 -15.81
N THR A 110 3.89 -2.79 -14.66
CA THR A 110 4.00 -3.58 -13.44
C THR A 110 3.60 -2.70 -12.26
N VAL A 111 2.72 -3.24 -11.41
CA VAL A 111 2.38 -2.69 -10.11
C VAL A 111 2.44 -3.82 -9.10
N LEU A 112 3.31 -3.68 -8.11
CA LEU A 112 3.47 -4.62 -7.01
C LEU A 112 3.20 -3.87 -5.70
N ALA A 113 2.12 -4.22 -5.02
CA ALA A 113 1.70 -3.60 -3.77
C ALA A 113 1.69 -4.64 -2.63
N PRO A 114 1.39 -4.25 -1.37
CA PRO A 114 1.39 -5.20 -0.27
C PRO A 114 0.45 -6.39 -0.49
N GLY A 115 1.01 -7.58 -0.33
CA GLY A 115 0.37 -8.84 -0.67
C GLY A 115 0.83 -9.45 -2.01
N SER A 116 1.67 -8.77 -2.79
CA SER A 116 2.28 -9.35 -3.99
C SER A 116 3.36 -10.38 -3.64
N ASN A 117 4.29 -10.01 -2.76
CA ASN A 117 5.31 -10.88 -2.15
C ASN A 117 5.90 -10.19 -0.91
N VAL A 118 6.94 -10.79 -0.31
CA VAL A 118 7.57 -10.28 0.93
C VAL A 118 8.34 -8.97 0.76
N PHE A 119 8.82 -8.67 -0.45
CA PHE A 119 9.62 -7.47 -0.78
C PHE A 119 8.76 -6.25 -1.13
N HIS A 120 7.44 -6.32 -0.99
CA HIS A 120 6.55 -5.20 -1.34
C HIS A 120 5.52 -4.97 -0.24
N TYR A 121 5.86 -5.35 0.99
CA TYR A 121 4.92 -5.35 2.11
C TYR A 121 4.67 -3.94 2.67
N ASP A 122 5.56 -2.98 2.37
CA ASP A 122 5.54 -1.63 2.93
C ASP A 122 5.51 -0.50 1.88
N HIS A 123 5.48 -0.84 0.59
CA HIS A 123 5.46 0.13 -0.51
C HIS A 123 4.68 -0.37 -1.73
N ILE A 124 4.39 0.54 -2.66
CA ILE A 124 3.86 0.24 -3.99
C ILE A 124 4.98 0.47 -5.00
N HIS A 125 5.42 -0.60 -5.65
CA HIS A 125 6.34 -0.54 -6.77
C HIS A 125 5.58 -0.32 -8.08
N VAL A 126 6.06 0.60 -8.91
CA VAL A 126 5.56 0.83 -10.28
C VAL A 126 6.70 0.86 -11.28
N ASP A 127 6.52 0.20 -12.44
CA ASP A 127 7.49 0.24 -13.54
C ASP A 127 6.86 0.29 -14.94
N LEU A 128 7.71 0.58 -15.93
CA LEU A 128 7.39 0.52 -17.37
C LEU A 128 8.12 -0.61 -18.10
N MET A 129 8.36 -1.76 -17.42
CA MET A 129 8.99 -2.94 -17.99
C MET A 129 8.30 -3.39 -19.29
N ARG A 130 9.06 -3.41 -20.38
CA ARG A 130 8.62 -3.96 -21.66
C ARG A 130 8.75 -5.48 -21.67
N ARG A 131 7.69 -6.17 -22.11
CA ARG A 131 7.64 -7.62 -22.27
C ARG A 131 7.10 -7.93 -23.67
N ASP A 132 7.69 -8.89 -24.36
CA ASP A 132 7.29 -9.26 -25.73
C ASP A 132 5.83 -9.72 -25.79
N SER A 133 5.32 -10.31 -24.71
CA SER A 133 3.92 -10.72 -24.59
C SER A 133 2.93 -9.57 -24.41
N GLY A 134 3.40 -8.34 -24.19
CA GLY A 134 2.56 -7.20 -23.79
C GLY A 134 1.90 -7.36 -22.42
N ARG A 135 2.24 -8.42 -21.66
CA ARG A 135 1.60 -8.73 -20.38
C ARG A 135 1.88 -7.63 -19.36
N ARG A 136 0.80 -7.13 -18.75
CA ARG A 136 0.83 -6.24 -17.59
C ARG A 136 0.71 -7.04 -16.31
N ILE A 137 1.38 -6.59 -15.25
CA ILE A 137 1.36 -7.21 -13.93
C ILE A 137 0.70 -6.24 -12.97
N CYS A 138 -0.34 -6.70 -12.27
CA CYS A 138 -0.99 -5.98 -11.17
C CYS A 138 -1.15 -6.99 -10.03
N GLN A 139 -0.29 -6.90 -9.02
CA GLN A 139 -0.25 -7.84 -7.90
C GLN A 139 -0.22 -7.10 -6.56
N PRO A 140 -1.08 -7.48 -5.59
CA PRO A 140 -2.27 -8.30 -5.78
C PRO A 140 -3.22 -7.68 -6.82
N ALA A 141 -4.17 -8.46 -7.34
CA ALA A 141 -5.18 -7.90 -8.25
C ALA A 141 -5.87 -6.70 -7.59
N ALA A 142 -5.96 -5.59 -8.31
CA ALA A 142 -6.56 -4.37 -7.79
C ALA A 142 -8.03 -4.59 -7.44
N ILE A 143 -8.44 -4.04 -6.29
CA ILE A 143 -9.81 -4.04 -5.80
C ILE A 143 -10.20 -2.57 -5.60
N PRO A 144 -11.39 -2.14 -6.05
CA PRO A 144 -11.86 -0.77 -5.81
C PRO A 144 -11.80 -0.39 -4.33
N GLY A 145 -11.36 0.83 -4.04
CA GLY A 145 -11.12 1.30 -2.68
C GLY A 145 -12.38 1.32 -1.81
N ASP A 146 -13.55 1.57 -2.40
CA ASP A 146 -14.83 1.52 -1.68
C ASP A 146 -15.19 0.13 -1.21
N VAL A 147 -14.91 -0.91 -2.01
CA VAL A 147 -15.10 -2.30 -1.62
C VAL A 147 -14.18 -2.66 -0.45
N VAL A 148 -12.91 -2.22 -0.49
CA VAL A 148 -11.98 -2.48 0.61
C VAL A 148 -12.38 -1.72 1.88
N ALA A 149 -12.68 -0.43 1.76
CA ALA A 149 -13.13 0.40 2.88
C ALA A 149 -14.42 -0.14 3.51
N ALA A 150 -15.38 -0.60 2.70
CA ALA A 150 -16.61 -1.23 3.20
C ALA A 150 -16.33 -2.50 3.99
N ARG A 151 -15.40 -3.35 3.52
CA ARG A 151 -14.95 -4.55 4.26
C ARG A 151 -14.26 -4.19 5.57
N ALA A 152 -13.39 -3.17 5.56
CA ALA A 152 -12.72 -2.68 6.76
C ALA A 152 -13.72 -2.16 7.81
N ARG A 153 -14.74 -1.41 7.38
CA ARG A 153 -15.84 -0.96 8.26
C ARG A 153 -16.65 -2.13 8.82
N GLY A 154 -16.97 -3.13 7.98
CA GLY A 154 -17.70 -4.33 8.39
C GLY A 154 -16.94 -5.18 9.42
N ASN A 155 -15.63 -5.31 9.25
CA ASN A 155 -14.77 -6.04 10.19
C ASN A 155 -14.58 -5.30 11.52
N GLY A 156 -14.76 -3.98 11.55
CA GLY A 156 -14.71 -3.15 12.76
C GLY A 156 -16.04 -3.00 13.52
N GLY A 157 -17.17 -3.53 13.01
CA GLY A 157 -18.49 -3.01 13.39
C GLY A 157 -19.64 -3.98 13.74
N TYR A 158 -19.49 -5.31 13.65
CA TYR A 158 -20.59 -6.23 13.98
C TYR A 158 -20.35 -7.18 15.16
N ALA A 159 -19.11 -7.32 15.63
CA ALA A 159 -18.78 -8.17 16.78
C ALA A 159 -18.48 -7.39 18.08
N ALA A 160 -18.33 -6.06 18.02
CA ALA A 160 -17.84 -5.25 19.14
C ALA A 160 -18.88 -4.30 19.76
N GLN A 161 -20.11 -4.23 19.22
CA GLN A 161 -21.13 -3.28 19.67
C GLN A 161 -22.52 -3.94 19.74
N ARG A 162 -22.73 -4.82 20.72
CA ARG A 162 -24.05 -5.05 21.31
C ARG A 162 -23.93 -4.99 22.83
N PRO A 163 -24.49 -3.97 23.50
CA PRO A 163 -24.72 -4.00 24.94
C PRO A 163 -26.01 -4.75 25.32
N ASP A 164 -26.79 -5.24 24.35
CA ASP A 164 -28.11 -5.83 24.65
C ASP A 164 -28.02 -7.33 24.92
N PHE A 165 -27.86 -7.67 26.20
CA PHE A 165 -28.30 -8.95 26.76
C PHE A 165 -29.82 -8.91 26.99
N GLY A 166 -30.59 -9.38 26.01
CA GLY A 166 -32.01 -9.73 26.16
C GLY A 166 -32.24 -11.18 25.72
N PRO A 167 -32.96 -12.02 26.48
CA PRO A 167 -32.80 -13.47 26.40
C PRO A 167 -33.74 -14.09 25.36
N THR A 168 -33.22 -14.99 24.53
CA THR A 168 -34.04 -16.03 23.91
C THR A 168 -33.39 -17.39 24.10
N GLY A 169 -33.85 -18.06 25.17
CA GLY A 169 -34.22 -19.47 25.18
C GLY A 169 -33.20 -20.51 24.72
N SER A 170 -32.56 -21.11 25.72
CA SER A 170 -32.41 -22.57 25.93
C SER A 170 -31.85 -23.44 24.80
N ILE A 171 -30.61 -23.92 24.99
CA ILE A 171 -30.27 -25.29 25.43
C ILE A 171 -28.74 -25.33 25.67
N GLY A 172 -28.31 -25.58 26.91
CA GLY A 172 -26.94 -26.05 27.19
C GLY A 172 -26.94 -27.59 27.35
N PRO A 173 -25.81 -28.25 27.64
CA PRO A 173 -24.44 -27.75 27.78
C PRO A 173 -23.38 -28.62 27.05
N LYS A 174 -22.12 -28.16 27.01
CA LYS A 174 -20.97 -28.90 27.57
C LYS A 174 -19.74 -27.99 27.65
N LYS A 175 -19.26 -27.80 28.88
CA LYS A 175 -17.99 -27.14 29.20
C LYS A 175 -16.83 -28.02 28.73
N ARG A 176 -15.88 -27.45 27.99
CA ARG A 176 -14.47 -27.88 28.01
C ARG A 176 -13.63 -26.68 28.41
N THR A 177 -13.04 -26.79 29.59
CA THR A 177 -12.02 -25.93 30.14
C THR A 177 -10.73 -26.09 29.34
N VAL A 178 -10.21 -24.99 28.80
CA VAL A 178 -8.78 -24.83 28.50
C VAL A 178 -8.37 -23.47 29.02
N THR A 179 -7.45 -23.50 29.97
CA THR A 179 -6.79 -22.36 30.61
C THR A 179 -5.99 -21.56 29.59
N ARG A 180 -6.13 -20.23 29.60
CA ARG A 180 -5.29 -19.29 28.84
C ARG A 180 -4.42 -18.52 29.83
N ALA A 181 -3.10 -18.66 29.71
CA ALA A 181 -2.12 -17.85 30.41
C ALA A 181 -1.25 -17.14 29.37
N GLY A 182 -0.88 -15.89 29.64
CA GLY A 182 0.23 -15.21 28.97
C GLY A 182 -0.16 -13.94 28.23
N SER A 183 -0.23 -12.84 28.96
CA SER A 183 -0.14 -11.46 28.46
C SER A 183 1.32 -11.05 28.26
N SER A 184 1.64 -10.41 27.14
CA SER A 184 2.72 -9.42 27.04
C SER A 184 2.42 -8.51 25.86
N ARG A 185 2.01 -7.26 26.13
CA ARG A 185 2.86 -6.07 25.99
C ARG A 185 3.37 -5.93 24.55
N PHE A 186 2.63 -5.13 23.78
CA PHE A 186 3.15 -4.53 22.56
C PHE A 186 3.88 -3.27 23.01
N ASP A 187 5.21 -3.32 22.96
CA ASP A 187 6.05 -2.13 23.06
C ASP A 187 5.89 -1.34 21.75
N GLU A 188 5.28 -0.17 21.87
CA GLU A 188 5.48 0.98 20.99
C GLU A 188 6.96 1.40 21.03
N ASP A 189 7.39 2.18 20.03
CA ASP A 189 8.68 2.89 19.98
C ASP A 189 9.91 2.15 19.43
N ARG A 190 9.78 1.49 18.26
CA ARG A 190 10.93 1.31 17.38
C ARG A 190 10.89 2.32 16.24
N GLU A 191 11.51 3.46 16.53
CA GLU A 191 12.28 4.35 15.67
C GLU A 191 12.30 3.92 14.18
N LEU A 192 11.80 4.80 13.30
CA LEU A 192 11.90 4.64 11.85
C LEU A 192 13.37 4.41 11.46
N THR A 193 13.77 3.15 11.35
CA THR A 193 14.97 2.80 10.61
C THR A 193 14.72 3.23 9.18
N SER A 194 15.43 4.27 8.76
CA SER A 194 15.53 4.71 7.38
C SER A 194 15.60 3.49 6.46
N ALA A 195 14.69 3.41 5.49
CA ALA A 195 14.82 2.46 4.39
C ALA A 195 16.27 2.55 3.86
N VAL A 196 16.97 1.42 3.85
CA VAL A 196 18.31 1.36 3.27
C VAL A 196 18.11 1.55 1.77
N PRO A 197 18.74 2.55 1.13
CA PRO A 197 18.61 2.73 -0.30
C PRO A 197 19.06 1.45 -1.02
N GLY A 198 18.11 0.73 -1.63
CA GLY A 198 18.40 -0.42 -2.48
C GLY A 198 17.90 -1.79 -2.03
N GLU A 199 17.13 -1.90 -0.95
CA GLU A 199 16.40 -3.13 -0.60
C GLU A 199 14.90 -2.94 -0.88
N ASP A 200 14.32 -3.86 -1.66
CA ASP A 200 12.88 -3.99 -1.87
C ASP A 200 12.25 -4.63 -0.62
#